data_AF-A0A536FRX3-F1
#
_entry.id   AF-A0A536FRX3-F1
#
_cell.length_a   1.000
_cell.length_b   1.000
_cell.length_c   1.000
_cell.angle_alpha   90.00
_cell.angle_beta   90.00
_cell.angle_gamma   90.00
#
_symmetry.space_group_name_H-M   'P 1'
#
loop_
_entity.id
_entity.type
_entity.pdbx_description
1 polymer ?
#
loop_
_entity_poly.entity_id
_entity_poly.type
_entity_poly.pdbx_seq_one_letter_code
_entity_poly.pdbx_strand_id
1 'polypeptide(L)'
;MIGGAPGTAAHLKERLGPRGTDIVAHGRVDGLQREPFVDAIVLDGVDLVDGTAAVRRATAAPLLIIGPDQAVAATCLGMGADAWLPSGSAMNLVAAQVLAMLAKRALSPPRTHLKVGRIELNLEARRAHVQDRELPLTPREFDLLNVFLLNEGTVLSRDRILAAAWGPRFVGEPKTVDVHVAWLRPKLEASGVRITTLRGIGYRLDELERARPRVLFVCVENAGRSQIAAAFLKRMSDGRVDVESAGTRPAKRVHSEVIDVMREVGIDVSNERPKALSA
;
A
#
# COMPACT_ATOMS: atom_id res chain seq x y z
N MET A 1 10.33 -12.36 8.02
CA MET A 1 9.56 -12.61 9.26
C MET A 1 10.15 -11.78 10.39
N ILE A 2 9.30 -11.18 11.21
CA ILE A 2 9.67 -10.31 12.33
C ILE A 2 8.99 -10.83 13.59
N GLY A 3 9.77 -11.08 14.64
CA GLY A 3 9.29 -11.72 15.87
C GLY A 3 8.93 -13.20 15.69
N GLY A 4 8.37 -13.80 16.73
CA GLY A 4 7.80 -15.15 16.73
C GLY A 4 8.64 -16.20 17.46
N ALA A 5 8.02 -17.35 17.72
CA ALA A 5 8.73 -18.52 18.22
C ALA A 5 9.74 -19.02 17.15
N PRO A 6 10.93 -19.50 17.54
CA PRO A 6 11.97 -19.98 16.60
C PRO A 6 11.47 -20.97 15.52
N GLY A 7 10.38 -21.68 15.79
CA GLY A 7 9.77 -22.66 14.88
C GLY A 7 9.08 -22.08 13.64
N THR A 8 8.49 -20.88 13.72
CA THR A 8 7.67 -20.34 12.61
C THR A 8 8.53 -20.04 11.38
N ALA A 9 9.69 -19.39 11.56
CA ALA A 9 10.60 -19.07 10.45
C ALA A 9 11.18 -20.33 9.78
N ALA A 10 11.59 -21.31 10.60
CA ALA A 10 12.14 -22.58 10.11
C ALA A 10 11.11 -23.35 9.27
N HIS A 11 9.86 -23.44 9.74
CA HIS A 11 8.81 -24.15 9.01
C HIS A 11 8.42 -23.48 7.71
N LEU A 12 8.34 -22.14 7.70
CA LEU A 12 8.09 -21.41 6.46
C LEU A 12 9.22 -21.65 5.45
N LYS A 13 10.48 -21.70 5.92
CA LYS A 13 11.64 -21.94 5.04
C LYS A 13 11.59 -23.34 4.42
N GLU A 14 11.23 -24.35 5.20
CA GLU A 14 11.02 -25.72 4.71
C GLU A 14 9.91 -25.79 3.65
N ARG A 15 8.80 -25.09 3.86
CA ARG A 15 7.62 -25.16 2.98
C ARG A 15 7.73 -24.31 1.72
N LEU A 16 8.29 -23.11 1.82
CA LEU A 16 8.32 -22.11 0.74
C LEU A 16 9.68 -22.06 0.03
N GLY A 17 10.76 -22.49 0.68
CA GLY A 17 12.11 -22.55 0.08
C GLY A 17 12.16 -23.35 -1.23
N PRO A 18 11.58 -24.56 -1.30
CA PRO A 18 11.52 -25.35 -2.55
C PRO A 18 10.73 -24.67 -3.68
N ARG A 19 9.94 -23.63 -3.36
CA ARG A 19 9.18 -22.83 -4.33
C ARG A 19 9.90 -21.54 -4.72
N GLY A 20 11.18 -21.41 -4.36
CA GLY A 20 12.02 -20.25 -4.68
C GLY A 20 11.76 -19.02 -3.81
N THR A 21 11.06 -19.16 -2.68
CA THR A 21 10.86 -18.06 -1.72
C THR A 21 11.98 -18.06 -0.69
N ASP A 22 12.78 -16.99 -0.66
CA ASP A 22 13.76 -16.80 0.41
C ASP A 22 13.08 -16.28 1.69
N ILE A 23 13.53 -16.78 2.84
CA ILE A 23 12.96 -16.42 4.13
C ILE A 23 14.06 -15.98 5.08
N VAL A 24 13.99 -14.71 5.44
CA VAL A 24 14.83 -14.09 6.46
C VAL A 24 14.00 -13.81 7.72
N ALA A 25 14.58 -14.07 8.88
CA ALA A 25 13.94 -13.86 10.18
C ALA A 25 14.73 -12.85 11.02
N HIS A 26 14.00 -11.91 11.64
CA HIS A 26 14.53 -10.88 12.51
C HIS A 26 13.79 -10.92 13.85
N GLY A 27 14.51 -10.81 14.96
CA GLY A 27 13.88 -10.82 16.30
C GLY A 27 13.09 -9.54 16.61
N ARG A 28 13.39 -8.43 15.94
CA ARG A 28 12.76 -7.12 16.13
C ARG A 28 12.51 -6.43 14.80
N VAL A 29 11.58 -5.48 14.79
CA VAL A 29 11.17 -4.75 13.58
C VAL A 29 12.29 -3.93 12.95
N ASP A 30 13.27 -3.48 13.73
CA ASP A 30 14.44 -2.73 13.25
C ASP A 30 15.29 -3.54 12.26
N GLY A 31 15.24 -4.87 12.34
CA GLY A 31 15.91 -5.75 11.37
C GLY A 31 15.41 -5.58 9.94
N LEU A 32 14.21 -5.04 9.75
CA LEU A 32 13.64 -4.71 8.43
C LEU A 32 14.51 -3.73 7.64
N GLN A 33 15.31 -2.89 8.30
CA GLN A 33 16.25 -1.99 7.63
C GLN A 33 17.29 -2.73 6.78
N ARG A 34 17.55 -4.01 7.08
CA ARG A 34 18.47 -4.89 6.33
C ARG A 34 17.79 -5.58 5.14
N GLU A 35 16.46 -5.52 5.05
CA GLU A 35 15.64 -6.20 4.03
C GLU A 35 14.89 -5.20 3.13
N PRO A 36 15.60 -4.38 2.33
CA PRO A 36 14.97 -3.31 1.56
C PRO A 36 13.92 -3.82 0.56
N PHE A 37 14.08 -5.04 0.02
CA PHE A 37 13.29 -5.55 -1.10
C PHE A 37 12.35 -6.70 -0.72
N VAL A 38 11.85 -6.73 0.52
CA VAL A 38 10.97 -7.81 0.96
C VAL A 38 9.62 -7.81 0.23
N ASP A 39 9.23 -8.97 -0.30
CA ASP A 39 7.97 -9.15 -1.05
C ASP A 39 6.74 -9.32 -0.16
N ALA A 40 6.93 -9.84 1.06
CA ALA A 40 5.90 -9.96 2.09
C ALA A 40 6.52 -10.06 3.49
N ILE A 41 5.84 -9.51 4.48
CA ILE A 41 6.26 -9.49 5.88
C ILE A 41 5.26 -10.30 6.70
N VAL A 42 5.80 -11.14 7.59
CA VAL A 42 5.03 -11.81 8.64
C VAL A 42 5.51 -11.22 9.97
N LEU A 43 4.60 -10.66 10.75
CA LEU A 43 4.83 -10.14 12.09
C LEU A 43 4.13 -11.05 13.10
N ASP A 44 4.92 -11.70 13.96
CA ASP A 44 4.48 -12.69 14.94
C ASP A 44 5.01 -12.27 16.33
N GLY A 45 4.16 -12.05 17.32
CA GLY A 45 4.63 -11.66 18.67
C GLY A 45 3.70 -10.76 19.46
N VAL A 46 4.27 -10.06 20.46
CA VAL A 46 3.52 -9.35 21.52
C VAL A 46 3.39 -7.83 21.32
N ASP A 47 4.14 -7.21 20.41
CA ASP A 47 4.08 -5.75 20.14
C ASP A 47 3.51 -5.45 18.75
N LEU A 48 2.36 -6.04 18.42
CA LEU A 48 1.82 -6.05 17.05
C LEU A 48 1.41 -4.66 16.55
N VAL A 49 0.87 -3.80 17.42
CA VAL A 49 0.45 -2.44 17.05
C VAL A 49 1.66 -1.60 16.65
N ASP A 50 2.66 -1.51 17.53
CA ASP A 50 3.88 -0.74 17.28
C ASP A 50 4.70 -1.33 16.13
N GLY A 51 4.79 -2.65 16.05
CA GLY A 51 5.43 -3.36 14.93
C GLY A 51 4.73 -3.05 13.60
N THR A 52 3.39 -3.05 13.57
CA THR A 52 2.62 -2.68 12.38
C THR A 52 2.90 -1.23 11.98
N ALA A 53 2.90 -0.30 12.93
CA ALA A 53 3.24 1.09 12.66
C ALA A 53 4.66 1.24 12.07
N ALA A 54 5.63 0.52 12.65
CA ALA A 54 7.02 0.56 12.20
C ALA A 54 7.19 -0.05 10.80
N VAL A 55 6.57 -1.20 10.52
CA VAL A 55 6.57 -1.81 9.19
C VAL A 55 5.96 -0.85 8.18
N ARG A 56 4.82 -0.23 8.49
CA ARG A 56 4.12 0.69 7.57
C ARG A 56 4.84 2.00 7.35
N ARG A 57 5.66 2.46 8.31
CA ARG A 57 6.60 3.57 8.08
C ARG A 57 7.74 3.21 7.13
N ALA A 58 8.12 1.93 7.07
CA ALA A 58 9.26 1.47 6.28
C ALA A 58 8.88 0.97 4.88
N THR A 59 7.70 0.34 4.72
CA THR A 59 7.31 -0.31 3.46
C THR A 59 5.81 -0.57 3.35
N ALA A 60 5.33 -0.58 2.10
CA ALA A 60 3.98 -0.99 1.70
C ALA A 60 3.89 -2.49 1.32
N ALA A 61 4.92 -3.29 1.58
CA ALA A 61 4.88 -4.73 1.32
C ALA A 61 3.70 -5.40 2.08
N PRO A 62 3.05 -6.43 1.51
CA PRO A 62 2.01 -7.20 2.18
C PRO A 62 2.43 -7.63 3.59
N LEU A 63 1.56 -7.41 4.57
CA LEU A 63 1.81 -7.67 5.99
C LEU A 63 0.77 -8.63 6.55
N LEU A 64 1.23 -9.82 6.95
CA LEU A 64 0.48 -10.77 7.74
C LEU A 64 0.81 -10.61 9.23
N ILE A 65 -0.21 -10.48 10.06
CA ILE A 65 -0.11 -10.46 11.51
C ILE A 65 -0.46 -11.83 12.08
N ILE A 66 0.32 -12.34 13.03
CA ILE A 66 -0.01 -13.52 13.84
C ILE A 66 -0.10 -13.07 15.29
N GLY A 67 -1.27 -13.25 15.92
CA GLY A 67 -1.50 -12.76 17.28
C GLY A 67 -2.76 -13.31 17.93
N PRO A 68 -2.89 -13.27 19.27
CA PRO A 68 -3.99 -13.90 19.98
C PRO A 68 -5.25 -13.01 20.07
N ASP A 69 -5.09 -11.68 19.99
CA ASP A 69 -6.13 -10.71 20.30
C ASP A 69 -6.78 -10.13 19.02
N GLN A 70 -8.10 -10.30 18.90
CA GLN A 70 -8.89 -9.80 17.77
C GLN A 70 -9.03 -8.26 17.76
N ALA A 71 -9.07 -7.60 18.92
CA ALA A 71 -9.15 -6.14 19.01
C ALA A 71 -7.84 -5.49 18.55
N VAL A 72 -6.71 -6.08 18.96
CA VAL A 72 -5.38 -5.71 18.45
C VAL A 72 -5.29 -5.98 16.94
N ALA A 73 -5.77 -7.14 16.48
CA ALA A 73 -5.82 -7.46 15.05
C ALA A 73 -6.62 -6.44 14.23
N ALA A 74 -7.80 -6.05 14.71
CA ALA A 74 -8.63 -5.03 14.07
C ALA A 74 -7.90 -3.68 13.96
N THR A 75 -7.14 -3.32 15.00
CA THR A 75 -6.31 -2.11 15.00
C THR A 75 -5.18 -2.21 13.97
N CYS A 76 -4.43 -3.31 13.96
CA CYS A 76 -3.36 -3.55 12.98
C CYS A 76 -3.87 -3.57 11.53
N LEU A 77 -5.04 -4.18 11.28
CA LEU A 77 -5.72 -4.15 9.98
C LEU A 77 -6.11 -2.72 9.59
N GLY A 78 -6.65 -1.93 10.53
CA GLY A 78 -6.95 -0.50 10.32
C GLY A 78 -5.69 0.36 10.05
N MET A 79 -4.53 -0.08 10.54
CA MET A 79 -3.22 0.53 10.26
C MET A 79 -2.60 0.06 8.94
N GLY A 80 -3.29 -0.83 8.21
CA GLY A 80 -2.95 -1.27 6.88
C GLY A 80 -2.32 -2.65 6.79
N ALA A 81 -2.40 -3.51 7.82
CA ALA A 81 -2.08 -4.93 7.64
C ALA A 81 -3.03 -5.60 6.63
N ASP A 82 -2.55 -6.60 5.90
CA ASP A 82 -3.31 -7.25 4.81
C ASP A 82 -4.10 -8.46 5.30
N ALA A 83 -3.63 -9.11 6.37
CA ALA A 83 -4.27 -10.27 6.96
C ALA A 83 -3.87 -10.46 8.43
N TRP A 84 -4.69 -11.19 9.16
CA TRP A 84 -4.41 -11.65 10.51
C TRP A 84 -4.72 -13.14 10.65
N LEU A 85 -3.91 -13.86 11.43
CA LEU A 85 -4.15 -15.22 11.87
C LEU A 85 -4.03 -15.33 13.39
N PRO A 86 -4.89 -16.13 14.06
CA PRO A 86 -4.75 -16.42 15.47
C PRO A 86 -3.40 -17.03 15.82
N SER A 87 -2.84 -16.69 16.98
CA SER A 87 -1.69 -17.41 17.55
C SER A 87 -1.97 -18.91 17.63
N GLY A 88 -1.00 -19.73 17.25
CA GLY A 88 -1.16 -21.19 17.20
C GLY A 88 -1.83 -21.72 15.92
N SER A 89 -2.12 -20.85 14.94
CA SER A 89 -2.56 -21.29 13.61
C SER A 89 -1.59 -22.27 12.99
N ALA A 90 -2.12 -23.29 12.30
CA ALA A 90 -1.29 -24.29 11.64
C ALA A 90 -0.37 -23.65 10.59
N MET A 91 0.89 -24.07 10.54
CA MET A 91 1.90 -23.42 9.70
C MET A 91 1.61 -23.52 8.19
N ASN A 92 0.89 -24.56 7.76
CA ASN A 92 0.39 -24.67 6.39
C ASN A 92 -0.62 -23.55 6.05
N LEU A 93 -1.43 -23.10 7.00
CA LEU A 93 -2.34 -21.96 6.83
C LEU A 93 -1.55 -20.65 6.73
N VAL A 94 -0.52 -20.46 7.58
CA VAL A 94 0.37 -19.29 7.49
C VAL A 94 1.04 -19.22 6.12
N ALA A 95 1.62 -20.33 5.66
CA ALA A 95 2.26 -20.42 4.35
C ALA A 95 1.27 -20.15 3.20
N ALA A 96 0.06 -20.73 3.27
CA ALA A 96 -0.98 -20.49 2.27
C ALA A 96 -1.42 -19.02 2.23
N GLN A 97 -1.54 -18.37 3.40
CA GLN A 97 -1.91 -16.96 3.48
C GLN A 97 -0.84 -16.06 2.87
N VAL A 98 0.45 -16.32 3.14
CA VAL A 98 1.57 -15.62 2.49
C VAL A 98 1.51 -15.76 0.98
N LEU A 99 1.35 -17.00 0.49
CA LEU A 99 1.23 -17.25 -0.95
C LEU A 99 0.02 -16.56 -1.57
N ALA A 100 -1.12 -16.52 -0.88
CA ALA A 100 -2.32 -15.84 -1.37
C ALA A 100 -2.11 -14.31 -1.48
N MET A 101 -1.40 -13.69 -0.52
CA MET A 101 -1.06 -12.27 -0.60
C MET A 101 -0.10 -11.98 -1.76
N LEU A 102 0.93 -12.82 -1.94
CA LEU A 102 1.86 -12.71 -3.08
C LEU A 102 1.14 -12.93 -4.42
N ALA A 103 0.25 -13.92 -4.49
CA ALA A 103 -0.55 -14.20 -5.67
C ALA A 103 -1.51 -13.05 -5.99
N LYS A 104 -2.17 -12.42 -5.00
CA LYS A 104 -3.00 -11.22 -5.24
C LYS A 104 -2.19 -10.06 -5.83
N ARG A 105 -0.94 -9.91 -5.44
CA ARG A 105 -0.01 -8.93 -6.03
C ARG A 105 0.37 -9.31 -7.47
N ALA A 106 0.53 -10.60 -7.77
CA ALA A 106 0.83 -11.13 -9.10
C ALA A 106 -0.38 -11.27 -10.04
N LEU A 107 -1.61 -11.31 -9.50
CA LEU A 107 -2.88 -11.31 -10.24
C LEU A 107 -3.26 -9.92 -10.74
N SER A 108 -2.54 -8.88 -10.28
CA SER A 108 -2.47 -7.66 -11.07
C SER A 108 -1.77 -8.04 -12.38
N PRO A 109 -2.36 -7.77 -13.56
CA PRO A 109 -1.65 -8.02 -14.82
C PRO A 109 -0.24 -7.41 -14.70
N PRO A 110 0.81 -8.03 -15.30
CA PRO A 110 2.15 -7.47 -15.26
C PRO A 110 2.00 -5.99 -15.58
N ARG A 111 2.51 -5.13 -14.68
CA ARG A 111 2.31 -3.69 -14.81
C ARG A 111 3.10 -3.20 -16.01
N THR A 112 2.59 -3.44 -17.21
CA THR A 112 3.09 -2.90 -18.46
C THR A 112 2.96 -1.39 -18.46
N HIS A 113 2.04 -0.87 -17.64
CA HIS A 113 1.82 0.53 -17.40
C HIS A 113 1.91 0.85 -15.89
N LEU A 114 2.70 1.85 -15.53
CA LEU A 114 2.72 2.46 -14.19
C LEU A 114 2.07 3.84 -14.27
N LYS A 115 1.23 4.17 -13.29
CA LYS A 115 0.59 5.48 -13.19
C LYS A 115 0.70 6.02 -11.77
N VAL A 116 1.24 7.23 -11.64
CA VAL A 116 1.29 8.01 -10.39
C VAL A 116 1.13 9.48 -10.75
N GLY A 117 0.22 10.18 -10.08
CA GLY A 117 -0.19 11.51 -10.48
C GLY A 117 -0.66 11.52 -11.93
N ARG A 118 -0.02 12.36 -12.73
CA ARG A 118 -0.27 12.50 -14.16
C ARG A 118 0.78 11.79 -15.01
N ILE A 119 1.73 11.07 -14.40
CA ILE A 119 2.73 10.27 -15.12
C ILE A 119 2.12 8.93 -15.52
N GLU A 120 2.31 8.55 -16.77
CA GLU A 120 2.08 7.20 -17.27
C GLU A 120 3.37 6.63 -17.88
N LEU A 121 3.83 5.49 -17.38
CA LEU A 121 5.05 4.81 -17.84
C LEU A 121 4.68 3.49 -18.51
N ASN A 122 4.94 3.34 -19.80
CA ASN A 122 4.84 2.06 -20.50
C ASN A 122 6.21 1.35 -20.45
N LEU A 123 6.28 0.24 -19.71
CA LEU A 123 7.51 -0.51 -19.48
C LEU A 123 8.02 -1.27 -20.71
N GLU A 124 7.10 -1.79 -21.52
CA GLU A 124 7.45 -2.56 -22.72
C GLU A 124 7.95 -1.65 -23.83
N ALA A 125 7.22 -0.56 -24.09
CA ALA A 125 7.57 0.43 -25.08
C ALA A 125 8.68 1.39 -24.62
N ARG A 126 9.05 1.35 -23.32
CA ARG A 126 9.95 2.29 -22.66
C ARG A 126 9.61 3.76 -22.93
N ARG A 127 8.31 4.09 -22.89
CA ARG A 127 7.80 5.45 -23.08
C ARG A 127 7.19 5.99 -21.79
N ALA A 128 7.36 7.29 -21.57
CA ALA A 128 6.77 8.01 -20.45
C ALA A 128 5.87 9.12 -20.99
N HIS A 129 4.74 9.36 -20.36
CA HIS A 129 3.86 10.48 -20.68
C HIS A 129 3.51 11.25 -19.41
N VAL A 130 3.30 12.55 -19.56
CA VAL A 130 2.60 13.37 -18.56
C VAL A 130 1.29 13.80 -19.20
N GLN A 131 0.16 13.27 -18.70
CA GLN A 131 -1.12 13.32 -19.41
C GLN A 131 -0.96 12.77 -20.83
N ASP A 132 -1.39 13.49 -21.86
CA ASP A 132 -1.30 13.07 -23.27
C ASP A 132 0.01 13.48 -23.97
N ARG A 133 0.99 14.03 -23.23
CA ARG A 133 2.27 14.47 -23.80
C ARG A 133 3.39 13.51 -23.45
N GLU A 134 4.11 13.04 -24.47
CA GLU A 134 5.29 12.20 -24.26
C GLU A 134 6.39 12.99 -23.53
N LEU A 135 6.95 12.38 -22.50
CA LEU A 135 8.02 12.90 -21.67
C LEU A 135 9.36 12.35 -22.19
N PRO A 136 10.24 13.19 -22.77
CA PRO A 136 11.51 12.72 -23.31
C PRO A 136 12.49 12.36 -22.20
N LEU A 137 12.67 11.05 -21.99
CA LEU A 137 13.60 10.48 -21.03
C LEU A 137 14.74 9.76 -21.75
N THR A 138 15.95 9.94 -21.25
CA THR A 138 17.07 9.04 -21.56
C THR A 138 16.80 7.65 -20.98
N PRO A 139 17.49 6.59 -21.46
CA PRO A 139 17.32 5.25 -20.90
C PRO A 139 17.49 5.19 -19.38
N ARG A 140 18.44 5.96 -18.83
CA ARG A 140 18.72 6.01 -17.40
C ARG A 140 17.71 6.82 -16.61
N GLU A 141 17.24 7.93 -17.14
CA GLU A 141 16.13 8.64 -16.51
C GLU A 141 14.85 7.79 -16.50
N PHE A 142 14.61 7.00 -17.55
CA PHE A 142 13.50 6.05 -17.58
C PHE A 142 13.64 4.99 -16.50
N ASP A 143 14.80 4.33 -16.39
CA ASP A 143 15.04 3.30 -15.37
C ASP A 143 14.93 3.89 -13.95
N LEU A 144 15.47 5.10 -13.76
CA LEU A 144 15.36 5.82 -12.49
C LEU A 144 13.91 6.17 -12.14
N LEU A 145 13.14 6.68 -13.11
CA LEU A 145 11.72 6.99 -12.92
C LEU A 145 10.91 5.72 -12.64
N ASN A 146 11.20 4.61 -13.31
CA ASN A 146 10.58 3.32 -13.06
C ASN A 146 10.80 2.87 -11.61
N VAL A 147 12.04 2.96 -11.10
CA VAL A 147 12.35 2.64 -9.69
C VAL A 147 11.55 3.54 -8.74
N PHE A 148 11.46 4.85 -9.01
CA PHE A 148 10.69 5.76 -8.18
C PHE A 148 9.18 5.49 -8.21
N LEU A 149 8.60 5.22 -9.39
CA LEU A 149 7.16 4.92 -9.53
C LEU A 149 6.78 3.60 -8.88
N LEU A 150 7.64 2.59 -8.94
CA LEU A 150 7.43 1.31 -8.25
C LEU A 150 7.48 1.43 -6.72
N ASN A 151 8.14 2.48 -6.21
CA ASN A 151 8.38 2.72 -4.78
C ASN A 151 7.81 4.07 -4.34
N GLU A 152 6.70 4.51 -4.95
CA GLU A 152 6.01 5.75 -4.57
C GLU A 152 5.73 5.80 -3.06
N GLY A 153 5.96 6.96 -2.45
CA GLY A 153 5.83 7.17 -1.00
C GLY A 153 6.90 6.50 -0.14
N THR A 154 7.82 5.71 -0.71
CA THR A 154 8.88 5.01 0.05
C THR A 154 10.23 5.71 -0.09
N VAL A 155 10.94 5.90 1.03
CA VAL A 155 12.28 6.49 1.02
C VAL A 155 13.30 5.45 0.58
N LEU A 156 14.09 5.78 -0.44
CA LEU A 156 15.15 4.92 -0.97
C LEU A 156 16.51 5.57 -0.73
N SER A 157 17.47 4.79 -0.23
CA SER A 157 18.88 5.23 -0.16
C SER A 157 19.50 5.33 -1.55
N ARG A 158 20.58 6.09 -1.68
CA ARG A 158 21.29 6.24 -2.96
C ARG A 158 21.82 4.90 -3.47
N ASP A 159 22.41 4.08 -2.59
CA ASP A 159 22.87 2.74 -2.94
C ASP A 159 21.74 1.87 -3.49
N ARG A 160 20.57 1.95 -2.85
CA ARG A 160 19.38 1.19 -3.25
C ARG A 160 18.85 1.62 -4.62
N ILE A 161 18.81 2.94 -4.86
CA ILE A 161 18.40 3.48 -6.16
C ILE A 161 19.41 3.07 -7.24
N LEU A 162 20.71 3.17 -6.94
CA LEU A 162 21.77 2.83 -7.87
C LEU A 162 21.70 1.36 -8.28
N ALA A 163 21.63 0.46 -7.30
CA ALA A 163 21.53 -0.98 -7.55
C ALA A 163 20.28 -1.34 -8.40
N ALA A 164 19.15 -0.67 -8.16
CA ALA A 164 17.90 -0.94 -8.86
C ALA A 164 17.86 -0.39 -10.28
N ALA A 165 18.32 0.84 -10.51
CA ALA A 165 18.22 1.51 -11.82
C ALA A 165 19.41 1.24 -12.75
N TRP A 166 20.60 0.94 -12.21
CA TRP A 166 21.79 0.60 -13.01
C TRP A 166 22.10 -0.89 -13.04
N GLY A 167 21.59 -1.65 -12.07
CA GLY A 167 21.79 -3.09 -11.94
C GLY A 167 23.07 -3.47 -11.16
N PRO A 168 23.18 -4.74 -10.76
CA PRO A 168 24.21 -5.22 -9.82
C PRO A 168 25.63 -5.23 -10.38
N ARG A 169 25.81 -5.03 -11.69
CA ARG A 169 27.12 -5.00 -12.36
C ARG A 169 27.67 -3.58 -12.57
N PHE A 170 26.93 -2.55 -12.16
CA PHE A 170 27.38 -1.18 -12.32
C PHE A 170 28.41 -0.82 -11.26
N VAL A 171 29.62 -0.47 -11.71
CA VAL A 171 30.70 0.05 -10.85
C VAL A 171 30.65 1.58 -10.93
N GLY A 172 29.99 2.20 -9.96
CA GLY A 172 29.91 3.65 -9.87
C GLY A 172 29.50 4.12 -8.47
N GLU A 173 29.63 5.42 -8.23
CA GLU A 173 29.38 6.00 -6.92
C GLU A 173 27.88 6.30 -6.70
N PRO A 174 27.38 6.22 -5.46
CA PRO A 174 26.00 6.60 -5.12
C PRO A 174 25.65 8.04 -5.51
N LYS A 175 26.66 8.92 -5.64
CA LYS A 175 26.52 10.30 -6.12
C LYS A 175 26.01 10.41 -7.57
N THR A 176 26.18 9.37 -8.39
CA THR A 176 25.61 9.36 -9.75
C THR A 176 24.09 9.50 -9.72
N VAL A 177 23.43 8.95 -8.69
CA VAL A 177 21.98 9.11 -8.51
C VAL A 177 21.58 10.59 -8.42
N ASP A 178 22.35 11.40 -7.72
CA ASP A 178 22.04 12.81 -7.47
C ASP A 178 22.01 13.62 -8.78
N VAL A 179 22.94 13.32 -9.70
CA VAL A 179 23.01 13.94 -11.04
C VAL A 179 21.77 13.59 -11.85
N HIS A 180 21.41 12.31 -11.92
CA HIS A 180 20.23 11.88 -12.67
C HIS A 180 18.92 12.34 -12.04
N VAL A 181 18.84 12.46 -10.71
CA VAL A 181 17.69 13.07 -10.02
C VAL A 181 17.59 14.56 -10.38
N ALA A 182 18.72 15.27 -10.44
CA ALA A 182 18.74 16.68 -10.83
C ALA A 182 18.24 16.89 -12.27
N TRP A 183 18.57 15.98 -13.20
CA TRP A 183 18.06 16.01 -14.58
C TRP A 183 16.59 15.60 -14.70
N LEU A 184 16.15 14.63 -13.90
CA LEU A 184 14.78 14.13 -13.96
C LEU A 184 13.77 15.12 -13.36
N ARG A 185 14.10 15.77 -12.25
CA ARG A 185 13.19 16.71 -11.54
C ARG A 185 12.48 17.75 -12.41
N PRO A 186 13.19 18.57 -13.22
CA PRO A 186 12.52 19.59 -14.03
C PRO A 186 11.52 18.99 -15.03
N LYS A 187 11.77 17.75 -15.48
CA LYS A 187 10.85 17.03 -16.38
C LYS A 187 9.55 16.62 -15.67
N LEU A 188 9.54 16.53 -14.35
CA LEU A 188 8.39 16.07 -13.57
C LEU A 188 7.50 17.22 -13.04
N GLU A 189 7.84 18.49 -13.23
CA GLU A 189 7.12 19.60 -12.59
C GLU A 189 5.62 19.64 -12.90
N ALA A 190 5.23 19.35 -14.15
CA ALA A 190 3.82 19.34 -14.58
C ALA A 190 3.05 18.05 -14.24
N SER A 191 3.73 17.08 -13.64
CA SER A 191 3.21 15.72 -13.51
C SER A 191 2.42 15.44 -12.23
N GLY A 192 2.37 16.40 -11.31
CA GLY A 192 1.72 16.19 -10.01
C GLY A 192 2.48 15.24 -9.10
N VAL A 193 3.74 14.92 -9.39
CA VAL A 193 4.65 14.22 -8.49
C VAL A 193 5.93 15.01 -8.28
N ARG A 194 6.65 14.72 -7.18
CA ARG A 194 7.91 15.37 -6.83
C ARG A 194 8.89 14.36 -6.24
N ILE A 195 10.13 14.39 -6.70
CA ILE A 195 11.22 13.67 -6.04
C ILE A 195 11.76 14.54 -4.90
N THR A 196 11.42 14.19 -3.67
CA THR A 196 11.84 14.88 -2.44
C THR A 196 13.19 14.34 -1.96
N THR A 197 14.13 15.23 -1.61
CA THR A 197 15.40 14.84 -0.96
C THR A 197 15.18 14.69 0.54
N LEU A 198 15.55 13.54 1.11
CA LEU A 198 15.70 13.35 2.54
C LEU A 198 17.19 13.38 2.87
N ARG A 199 17.67 14.50 3.44
CA ARG A 199 19.10 14.73 3.72
C ARG A 199 19.67 13.61 4.59
N GLY A 200 20.83 13.09 4.21
CA GLY A 200 21.48 11.98 4.90
C GLY A 200 20.88 10.59 4.64
N ILE A 201 19.72 10.50 3.97
CA ILE A 201 19.03 9.22 3.73
C ILE A 201 18.99 8.90 2.23
N GLY A 202 18.40 9.77 1.41
CA GLY A 202 18.22 9.53 -0.02
C GLY A 202 17.06 10.30 -0.63
N TYR A 203 16.24 9.63 -1.43
CA TYR A 203 15.16 10.25 -2.20
C TYR A 203 13.84 9.48 -2.03
N ARG A 204 12.73 10.19 -2.20
CA ARG A 204 11.38 9.64 -2.23
C ARG A 204 10.58 10.32 -3.33
N LEU A 205 9.76 9.56 -4.06
CA LEU A 205 8.77 10.14 -4.95
C LEU A 205 7.47 10.37 -4.17
N ASP A 206 7.01 11.61 -4.13
CA ASP A 206 5.75 12.03 -3.50
C ASP A 206 4.75 12.44 -4.58
N GLU A 207 3.53 11.91 -4.53
CA GLU A 207 2.41 12.42 -5.32
C GLU A 207 1.84 13.67 -4.62
N LEU A 208 1.81 14.80 -5.34
CA LEU A 208 1.38 16.11 -4.83
C LEU A 208 -0.15 16.23 -4.75
N GLU A 209 -0.86 15.47 -5.58
CA GLU A 209 -2.33 15.35 -5.57
C GLU A 209 -2.70 13.87 -5.66
N ARG A 210 -2.74 13.15 -4.53
CA ARG A 210 -3.43 11.86 -4.52
C ARG A 210 -4.91 12.11 -4.79
N ALA A 211 -5.40 11.65 -5.95
CA ALA A 211 -6.83 11.50 -6.14
C ALA A 211 -7.36 10.67 -4.97
N ARG A 212 -8.28 11.23 -4.19
CA ARG A 212 -8.82 10.53 -3.02
C ARG A 212 -9.48 9.25 -3.55
N PRO A 213 -9.06 8.05 -3.08
CA PRO A 213 -9.74 6.82 -3.48
C PRO A 213 -11.23 6.98 -3.22
N ARG A 214 -12.05 6.64 -4.22
CA ARG A 214 -13.50 6.72 -4.13
C ARG A 214 -14.06 5.37 -3.72
N VAL A 215 -14.88 5.34 -2.67
CA VAL A 215 -15.59 4.14 -2.21
C VAL A 215 -17.09 4.39 -2.29
N LEU A 216 -17.79 3.56 -3.07
CA LEU A 216 -19.23 3.62 -3.24
C LEU A 216 -19.91 2.43 -2.55
N PHE A 217 -20.72 2.71 -1.54
CA PHE A 217 -21.55 1.70 -0.88
C PHE A 217 -22.91 1.58 -1.55
N VAL A 218 -23.19 0.44 -2.16
CA VAL A 218 -24.44 0.20 -2.91
C VAL A 218 -25.37 -0.71 -2.12
N CYS A 219 -26.67 -0.39 -2.08
CA CYS A 219 -27.71 -1.34 -1.69
C CYS A 219 -29.00 -1.10 -2.49
N VAL A 220 -30.13 -1.72 -2.14
CA VAL A 220 -31.37 -1.51 -2.90
C VAL A 220 -31.92 -0.10 -2.65
N GLU A 221 -32.16 0.24 -1.38
CA GLU A 221 -32.90 1.46 -1.01
C GLU A 221 -32.04 2.65 -0.59
N ASN A 222 -30.76 2.43 -0.38
CA ASN A 222 -29.82 3.43 0.13
C ASN A 222 -30.28 4.15 1.41
N ALA A 223 -30.93 3.44 2.32
CA ALA A 223 -31.54 4.01 3.53
C ALA A 223 -31.08 3.36 4.84
N GLY A 224 -30.23 2.32 4.77
CA GLY A 224 -29.81 1.52 5.92
C GLY A 224 -28.30 1.24 5.95
N ARG A 225 -27.92 -0.02 5.81
CA ARG A 225 -26.52 -0.49 5.96
C ARG A 225 -25.51 0.27 5.09
N SER A 226 -25.87 0.65 3.87
CA SER A 226 -25.00 1.44 2.99
C SER A 226 -24.74 2.85 3.53
N GLN A 227 -25.73 3.46 4.18
CA GLN A 227 -25.60 4.78 4.82
C GLN A 227 -24.71 4.68 6.06
N ILE A 228 -24.93 3.64 6.88
CA ILE A 228 -24.09 3.32 8.05
C ILE A 228 -22.63 3.13 7.63
N ALA A 229 -22.37 2.25 6.67
CA ALA A 229 -21.02 1.94 6.21
C ALA A 229 -20.32 3.16 5.60
N ALA A 230 -21.04 3.96 4.80
CA ALA A 230 -20.51 5.20 4.25
C ALA A 230 -20.16 6.20 5.35
N ALA A 231 -21.02 6.39 6.33
CA ALA A 231 -20.81 7.35 7.41
C ALA A 231 -19.64 6.95 8.32
N PHE A 232 -19.50 5.66 8.66
CA PHE A 232 -18.33 5.16 9.38
C PHE A 232 -17.05 5.34 8.58
N LEU A 233 -17.04 4.99 7.29
CA LEU A 233 -15.84 5.15 6.47
C LEU A 233 -15.45 6.62 6.29
N LYS A 234 -16.42 7.54 6.12
CA LYS A 234 -16.16 9.00 6.10
C LYS A 234 -15.45 9.46 7.38
N ARG A 235 -15.93 9.02 8.55
CA ARG A 235 -15.34 9.38 9.85
C ARG A 235 -13.95 8.77 10.04
N MET A 236 -13.78 7.50 9.69
CA MET A 236 -12.51 6.78 9.87
C MET A 236 -11.44 7.21 8.87
N SER A 237 -11.83 7.64 7.67
CA SER A 237 -10.88 8.03 6.63
C SER A 237 -10.23 9.39 6.89
N ASP A 238 -10.83 10.26 7.72
CA ASP A 238 -10.35 11.61 8.00
C ASP A 238 -10.10 12.41 6.70
N GLY A 239 -11.06 12.35 5.78
CA GLY A 239 -10.99 13.03 4.49
C GLY A 239 -10.01 12.42 3.47
N ARG A 240 -9.37 11.28 3.78
CA ARG A 240 -8.45 10.59 2.85
C ARG A 240 -9.14 9.74 1.78
N VAL A 241 -10.45 9.52 1.92
CA VAL A 241 -11.26 8.70 0.99
C VAL A 241 -12.52 9.50 0.66
N ASP A 242 -12.87 9.56 -0.63
CA ASP A 242 -14.14 10.11 -1.08
C ASP A 242 -15.20 9.01 -0.98
N VAL A 243 -16.17 9.18 -0.08
CA VAL A 243 -17.13 8.12 0.25
C VAL A 243 -18.53 8.51 -0.16
N GLU A 244 -19.15 7.62 -0.94
CA GLU A 244 -20.52 7.77 -1.42
C GLU A 244 -21.36 6.54 -1.07
N SER A 245 -22.67 6.71 -1.11
CA SER A 245 -23.60 5.59 -1.09
C SER A 245 -24.73 5.82 -2.08
N ALA A 246 -25.24 4.74 -2.67
CA ALA A 246 -26.30 4.79 -3.66
C ALA A 246 -27.17 3.53 -3.61
N GLY A 247 -28.30 3.55 -4.31
CA GLY A 247 -29.13 2.38 -4.45
C GLY A 247 -29.91 2.29 -5.74
N THR A 248 -30.30 1.07 -6.09
CA THR A 248 -31.01 0.78 -7.34
C THR A 248 -32.47 1.24 -7.32
N ARG A 249 -33.08 1.32 -6.12
CA ARG A 249 -34.44 1.82 -5.88
C ARG A 249 -34.46 2.67 -4.59
N PRO A 250 -33.93 3.90 -4.60
CA PRO A 250 -33.73 4.69 -3.39
C PRO A 250 -35.02 4.98 -2.63
N ALA A 251 -34.99 4.87 -1.30
CA ALA A 251 -36.09 5.30 -0.45
C ALA A 251 -36.20 6.83 -0.41
N LYS A 252 -37.28 7.34 0.20
CA LYS A 252 -37.48 8.79 0.36
C LYS A 252 -36.54 9.41 1.40
N ARG A 253 -36.11 8.65 2.40
CA ARG A 253 -35.28 9.08 3.53
C ARG A 253 -34.50 7.91 4.13
N VAL A 254 -33.45 8.22 4.86
CA VAL A 254 -32.74 7.25 5.72
C VAL A 254 -33.70 6.75 6.81
N HIS A 255 -33.58 5.47 7.21
CA HIS A 255 -34.43 4.89 8.25
C HIS A 255 -34.19 5.59 9.60
N SER A 256 -35.25 5.82 10.38
CA SER A 256 -35.15 6.47 11.69
C SER A 256 -34.24 5.71 12.65
N GLU A 257 -34.37 4.38 12.71
CA GLU A 257 -33.52 3.50 13.53
C GLU A 257 -32.03 3.68 13.21
N VAL A 258 -31.70 3.92 11.94
CA VAL A 258 -30.32 4.17 11.50
C VAL A 258 -29.85 5.54 11.99
N ILE A 259 -30.69 6.56 11.93
CA ILE A 259 -30.36 7.89 12.45
C ILE A 259 -30.12 7.81 13.96
N ASP A 260 -30.97 7.11 14.69
CA ASP A 260 -30.89 6.99 16.14
C ASP A 260 -29.62 6.25 16.57
N VAL A 261 -29.36 5.06 15.99
CA VAL A 261 -28.14 4.27 16.27
C VAL A 261 -26.86 5.02 15.90
N MET A 262 -26.85 5.76 14.77
CA MET A 262 -25.67 6.51 14.37
C MET A 262 -25.41 7.71 15.30
N ARG A 263 -26.46 8.36 15.83
CA ARG A 263 -26.31 9.43 16.83
C ARG A 263 -25.72 8.93 18.14
N GLU A 264 -26.07 7.72 18.58
CA GLU A 264 -25.48 7.11 19.79
C GLU A 264 -23.95 6.99 19.70
N VAL A 265 -23.42 6.74 18.50
CA VAL A 265 -21.96 6.69 18.24
C VAL A 265 -21.39 8.06 17.82
N GLY A 266 -22.18 9.13 17.89
CA GLY A 266 -21.76 10.50 17.58
C GLY A 266 -21.62 10.82 16.10
N ILE A 267 -22.41 10.18 15.23
CA ILE A 267 -22.44 10.41 13.78
C ILE A 267 -23.86 10.79 13.37
N ASP A 268 -24.07 12.02 12.86
CA ASP A 268 -25.38 12.44 12.38
C ASP A 268 -25.54 12.15 10.88
N VAL A 269 -26.46 11.24 10.54
CA VAL A 269 -26.83 10.89 9.16
C VAL A 269 -28.22 11.42 8.77
N SER A 270 -28.86 12.25 9.61
CA SER A 270 -30.23 12.72 9.37
C SER A 270 -30.39 13.59 8.13
N ASN A 271 -29.31 14.26 7.70
CA ASN A 271 -29.27 15.08 6.48
C ASN A 271 -28.85 14.28 5.23
N GLU A 272 -28.42 13.02 5.38
CA GLU A 272 -28.10 12.19 4.23
C GLU A 272 -29.38 11.83 3.46
N ARG A 273 -29.28 11.83 2.14
CA ARG A 273 -30.41 11.51 1.25
C ARG A 273 -30.10 10.23 0.50
N PRO A 274 -31.02 9.26 0.46
CA PRO A 274 -30.90 8.14 -0.44
C PRO A 274 -30.77 8.61 -1.89
N LYS A 275 -29.78 8.08 -2.62
CA LYS A 275 -29.45 8.49 -3.99
C LYS A 275 -29.54 7.32 -4.95
N ALA A 276 -29.94 7.58 -6.19
CA ALA A 276 -29.94 6.58 -7.25
C ALA A 276 -28.51 6.21 -7.62
N LEU A 277 -28.29 4.93 -7.89
CA LEU A 277 -27.07 4.46 -8.54
C LEU A 277 -27.10 4.95 -9.99
N SER A 278 -26.39 6.04 -10.29
CA SER A 278 -26.17 6.49 -11.67
C SER A 278 -25.10 5.60 -12.32
N ALA A 279 -25.37 5.14 -13.54
CA ALA A 279 -24.41 4.44 -14.38
C ALA A 279 -23.26 5.35 -14.82
#